data_AF-A0A9X1YSB9-F1
#
_entry.id   AF-A0A9X1YSB9-F1
#
_cell.length_a   1.000
_cell.length_b   1.000
_cell.length_c   1.000
_cell.angle_alpha   90.00
_cell.angle_beta   90.00
_cell.angle_gamma   90.00
#
_symmetry.space_group_name_H-M   'P 1'
#
loop_
_entity.id
_entity.type
_entity.pdbx_description
1 polymer ?
#
loop_
_entity_poly.entity_id
_entity_poly.type
_entity_poly.pdbx_seq_one_letter_code
_entity_poly.pdbx_strand_id
1 'polypeptide(L)'
;MKIRELAQHWEENAKGRLTKTGYAIHLDVEAAARLAALAEMYPKRHPEELLGELIGAALEELEASFPYIQGQHVVATDEEDNPLYEDVGATPRFLALSRRHLQDLSAQNDDQKH
;
A
#
# COMPACT_ATOMS: atom_id res chain seq x y z
N MET A 1 5.82 3.82 -2.30
CA MET A 1 6.46 5.06 -1.82
C MET A 1 6.29 5.15 -0.31
N LYS A 2 7.32 5.57 0.42
CA LYS A 2 7.17 5.80 1.86
C LYS A 2 6.19 6.93 2.08
N ILE A 3 5.40 6.87 3.15
CA ILE A 3 4.40 7.92 3.47
C ILE A 3 5.02 9.33 3.55
N ARG A 4 6.29 9.41 3.94
CA ARG A 4 7.06 10.67 4.01
C ARG A 4 7.40 11.28 2.65
N GLU A 5 7.35 10.48 1.58
CA GLU A 5 7.69 10.91 0.21
C GLU A 5 6.46 11.40 -0.57
N LEU A 6 5.25 11.23 -0.02
CA LEU A 6 3.99 11.59 -0.69
C LEU A 6 3.90 13.08 -1.04
N ALA A 7 4.30 13.97 -0.14
CA ALA A 7 4.21 15.41 -0.38
C ALA A 7 5.04 15.83 -1.60
N GLN A 8 6.26 15.30 -1.73
CA GLN A 8 7.12 15.53 -2.89
C GLN A 8 6.54 14.89 -4.16
N HIS A 9 6.02 13.66 -4.06
CA HIS A 9 5.37 13.01 -5.19
C HIS A 9 4.18 13.82 -5.73
N TRP A 10 3.40 14.44 -4.84
CA TRP A 10 2.25 15.24 -5.24
C TRP A 10 2.62 16.46 -6.07
N GLU A 11 3.78 17.05 -5.80
CA GLU A 11 4.33 18.17 -6.57
C GLU A 11 4.81 17.74 -7.96
N GLU A 12 5.29 16.50 -8.11
CA GLU A 12 5.99 16.03 -9.31
C GLU A 12 5.12 15.20 -10.27
N ASN A 13 4.13 14.45 -9.78
CA ASN A 13 3.43 13.43 -10.58
C ASN A 13 1.94 13.32 -10.27
N ALA A 14 1.11 13.16 -11.31
CA ALA A 14 -0.33 12.90 -11.17
C ALA A 14 -0.76 11.89 -12.23
N LYS A 15 -0.84 10.60 -11.88
CA LYS A 15 -1.66 9.56 -12.55
C LYS A 15 -1.46 8.19 -11.90
N GLY A 16 -2.54 7.62 -11.38
CA GLY A 16 -2.62 6.22 -10.93
C GLY A 16 -3.82 5.51 -11.57
N ARG A 17 -3.79 4.17 -11.63
CA ARG A 17 -4.95 3.35 -12.03
C ARG A 17 -5.76 3.03 -10.76
N LEU A 18 -7.02 3.46 -10.74
CA LEU A 18 -7.93 3.20 -9.62
C LEU A 18 -8.74 1.92 -9.86
N THR A 19 -9.09 1.22 -8.77
CA THR A 19 -10.03 0.10 -8.85
C THR A 19 -11.46 0.63 -9.05
N LYS A 20 -12.35 -0.19 -9.62
CA LYS A 20 -13.77 0.18 -9.83
C LYS A 20 -14.58 0.21 -8.53
N THR A 21 -14.13 -0.50 -7.50
CA THR A 21 -14.81 -0.59 -6.21
C THR A 21 -14.54 0.67 -5.39
N GLY A 22 -15.58 1.47 -5.15
CA GLY A 22 -15.52 2.58 -4.21
C GLY A 22 -15.74 2.12 -2.78
N TYR A 23 -14.95 2.66 -1.83
CA TYR A 23 -15.16 2.47 -0.40
C TYR A 23 -15.71 3.76 0.20
N ALA A 24 -16.80 3.66 0.95
CA ALA A 24 -17.31 4.75 1.77
C ALA A 24 -16.84 4.55 3.21
N ILE A 25 -16.05 5.49 3.73
CA ILE A 25 -15.53 5.46 5.10
C ILE A 25 -15.97 6.72 5.84
N HIS A 26 -16.23 6.59 7.13
CA HIS A 26 -16.39 7.72 8.03
C HIS A 26 -15.06 7.94 8.75
N LEU A 27 -14.48 9.12 8.57
CA LEU A 27 -13.27 9.52 9.28
C LEU A 27 -13.63 10.01 10.69
N ASP A 28 -12.73 9.80 11.64
CA ASP A 28 -12.80 10.56 12.89
C ASP A 28 -12.60 12.06 12.62
N VAL A 29 -13.03 12.89 13.57
CA VAL A 29 -13.06 14.34 13.41
C VAL A 29 -11.66 14.91 13.12
N GLU A 30 -10.62 14.37 13.74
CA GLU A 30 -9.26 14.85 13.57
C GLU A 30 -8.71 14.49 12.18
N ALA A 31 -8.90 13.24 11.73
CA ALA A 31 -8.54 12.82 10.39
C ALA A 31 -9.29 13.61 9.32
N ALA A 32 -10.59 13.88 9.51
CA ALA A 32 -11.38 14.71 8.61
C ALA A 32 -10.84 16.15 8.52
N ALA A 33 -10.49 16.76 9.65
CA ALA A 33 -9.91 18.10 9.70
C ALA A 33 -8.55 18.16 8.99
N ARG A 34 -7.69 17.15 9.20
CA ARG A 34 -6.38 17.06 8.54
C ARG A 34 -6.51 16.85 7.03
N LEU A 35 -7.46 16.04 6.57
CA LEU A 35 -7.74 15.86 5.14
C LEU A 35 -8.23 17.17 4.50
N ALA A 36 -9.11 17.90 5.18
CA ALA A 36 -9.58 19.21 4.70
C ALA A 36 -8.41 20.21 4.57
N ALA A 37 -7.51 20.24 5.54
CA ALA A 37 -6.31 21.09 5.48
C ALA A 37 -5.40 20.70 4.30
N LEU A 38 -5.20 19.40 4.04
CA LEU A 38 -4.44 18.94 2.86
C LEU A 38 -5.11 19.35 1.55
N ALA A 39 -6.44 19.25 1.44
CA ALA A 39 -7.15 19.70 0.25
C ALA A 39 -7.02 21.22 0.02
N GLU A 40 -6.96 22.02 1.09
CA GLU A 40 -6.70 23.46 1.01
C GLU A 40 -5.25 23.76 0.56
N MET A 41 -4.27 23.02 1.09
CA MET A 41 -2.86 23.17 0.69
C MET A 41 -2.60 22.73 -0.75
N TYR A 42 -3.33 21.72 -1.24
CA TYR A 42 -3.17 21.13 -2.56
C TYR A 42 -4.48 21.18 -3.37
N PRO A 43 -4.94 22.37 -3.78
CA PRO A 43 -6.29 22.59 -4.34
C PRO A 43 -6.54 21.93 -5.71
N LYS A 44 -5.49 21.40 -6.35
CA LYS A 44 -5.58 20.65 -7.61
C LYS A 44 -5.82 19.15 -7.41
N ARG A 45 -5.89 18.67 -6.16
CA ARG A 45 -6.10 17.28 -5.80
C ARG A 45 -7.49 17.09 -5.21
N HIS A 46 -8.17 16.03 -5.64
CA HIS A 46 -9.43 15.66 -5.02
C HIS A 46 -9.20 14.94 -3.69
N PRO A 47 -10.04 15.13 -2.66
CA PRO A 47 -9.91 14.45 -1.37
C PRO A 47 -9.83 12.92 -1.51
N GLU A 48 -10.52 12.33 -2.48
CA GLU A 48 -10.51 10.90 -2.78
C GLU A 48 -9.14 10.44 -3.29
N GLU A 49 -8.46 11.26 -4.09
CA GLU A 49 -7.10 10.97 -4.58
C GLU A 49 -6.10 11.03 -3.43
N LEU A 50 -6.19 12.08 -2.60
CA LEU A 50 -5.36 12.22 -1.40
C LEU A 50 -5.54 11.04 -0.45
N LEU A 51 -6.78 10.62 -0.21
CA LEU A 51 -7.08 9.43 0.61
C LEU A 51 -6.50 8.16 0.00
N GLY A 52 -6.66 7.96 -1.32
CA GLY A 52 -6.11 6.79 -2.01
C GLY A 52 -4.60 6.68 -1.85
N GLU A 53 -3.88 7.79 -2.04
CA GLU A 53 -2.43 7.82 -1.90
C GLU A 53 -1.95 7.67 -0.45
N LEU A 54 -2.64 8.29 0.51
CA LEU A 54 -2.37 8.12 1.94
C LEU A 54 -2.58 6.67 2.37
N ILE A 55 -3.67 6.02 1.94
CA ILE A 55 -3.94 4.61 2.26
C ILE A 55 -2.87 3.72 1.64
N GLY A 56 -2.51 3.95 0.37
CA GLY A 56 -1.45 3.19 -0.29
C GLY A 56 -0.13 3.24 0.49
N ALA A 57 0.30 4.45 0.84
CA ALA A 57 1.55 4.61 1.59
C ALA A 57 1.48 4.06 3.03
N ALA A 58 0.33 4.17 3.69
CA ALA A 58 0.14 3.59 5.02
C ALA A 58 0.17 2.05 4.99
N LEU A 59 -0.35 1.42 3.93
CA LEU A 59 -0.28 -0.03 3.74
C LEU A 59 1.15 -0.51 3.50
N GLU A 60 1.94 0.24 2.72
CA GLU A 60 3.36 -0.06 2.52
C GLU A 60 4.17 0.09 3.82
N GLU A 61 3.93 1.15 4.59
CA GLU A 61 4.58 1.35 5.89
C GLU A 61 4.18 0.25 6.88
N LEU A 62 2.90 -0.17 6.88
CA LEU A 62 2.43 -1.29 7.68
C LEU A 62 3.13 -2.59 7.29
N GLU A 63 3.25 -2.89 6.01
CA GLU A 63 3.98 -4.06 5.51
C GLU A 63 5.43 -4.06 6.00
N ALA A 64 6.13 -2.93 5.87
CA ALA A 64 7.50 -2.75 6.31
C ALA A 64 7.67 -2.84 7.84
N SER A 65 6.59 -2.60 8.60
CA SER A 65 6.61 -2.67 10.07
C SER A 65 6.50 -4.10 10.63
N PHE A 66 6.18 -5.09 9.79
CA PHE A 66 6.06 -6.46 10.26
C PHE A 66 7.42 -7.02 10.70
N PRO A 67 7.50 -7.64 11.90
CA PRO A 67 8.75 -8.21 12.38
C PRO A 67 9.08 -9.45 11.55
N TYR A 68 10.34 -9.56 11.14
CA TYR A 68 10.90 -10.81 10.65
C TYR A 68 10.90 -11.85 11.77
N ILE A 69 10.37 -13.03 11.50
CA ILE A 69 10.42 -14.17 12.42
C ILE A 69 11.18 -15.28 11.72
N GLN A 70 12.37 -15.60 12.21
CA GLN A 70 13.22 -16.64 11.65
C GLN A 70 12.56 -18.02 11.77
N GLY A 71 12.36 -18.71 10.65
CA GLY A 71 11.94 -20.11 10.59
C GLY A 71 13.08 -21.12 10.71
N GLN A 72 12.77 -22.39 10.48
CA GLN A 72 13.74 -23.49 10.64
C GLN A 72 14.49 -23.79 9.34
N HIS A 73 13.94 -23.44 8.19
CA HIS A 73 14.53 -23.77 6.90
C HIS A 73 15.42 -22.64 6.37
N VAL A 74 16.58 -23.02 5.84
CA VAL A 74 17.46 -22.14 5.06
C VAL A 74 16.88 -22.02 3.65
N VAL A 75 16.62 -20.79 3.20
CA VAL A 75 16.02 -20.49 1.89
C VAL A 75 17.02 -19.95 0.88
N ALA A 76 18.10 -19.35 1.35
CA ALA A 76 19.18 -18.85 0.52
C ALA A 76 20.48 -18.80 1.32
N THR A 77 21.57 -18.51 0.61
CA THR A 77 22.86 -18.18 1.20
C THR A 77 23.27 -16.80 0.69
N ASP A 78 23.80 -15.95 1.56
CA ASP A 78 24.26 -14.60 1.18
C ASP A 78 25.65 -14.62 0.51
N GLU A 79 26.18 -13.43 0.19
CA GLU A 79 27.47 -13.26 -0.49
C GLU A 79 28.69 -13.73 0.33
N GLU A 80 28.51 -13.92 1.64
CA GLU A 80 29.54 -14.36 2.58
C GLU A 80 29.33 -15.83 3.03
N ASP A 81 28.54 -16.59 2.28
CA ASP A 81 28.17 -17.97 2.58
C ASP A 81 27.36 -18.18 3.88
N ASN A 82 26.73 -17.13 4.44
CA ASN A 82 25.87 -17.27 5.61
C ASN A 82 24.46 -17.74 5.24
N PRO A 83 23.84 -18.64 6.02
CA PRO A 83 22.50 -19.12 5.76
C PRO A 83 21.45 -18.03 6.03
N LEU A 84 20.65 -17.72 5.03
CA LEU A 84 19.42 -16.93 5.15
C LEU A 84 18.24 -17.86 5.40
N TYR A 85 17.54 -17.65 6.50
CA TYR A 85 16.39 -18.45 6.90
C TYR A 85 15.09 -17.86 6.34
N GLU A 86 14.08 -18.71 6.22
CA GLU A 86 12.72 -18.26 5.87
C GLU A 86 12.16 -17.28 6.92
N ASP A 87 11.32 -16.36 6.47
CA ASP A 87 10.43 -15.61 7.34
C ASP A 87 9.14 -16.42 7.56
N VAL A 88 8.81 -16.72 8.81
CA VAL A 88 7.54 -17.35 9.22
C VAL A 88 6.58 -16.35 9.90
N GLY A 89 6.88 -15.05 9.80
CA GLY A 89 6.10 -13.96 10.37
C GLY A 89 4.87 -13.56 9.54
N ALA A 90 4.38 -12.34 9.79
CA ALA A 90 3.17 -11.83 9.16
C ALA A 90 3.37 -11.44 7.68
N THR A 91 4.57 -11.00 7.31
CA THR A 91 4.96 -10.53 5.98
C THR A 91 4.64 -11.53 4.86
N PRO A 92 5.12 -12.78 4.86
CA PRO A 92 4.85 -13.74 3.78
C PRO A 92 3.36 -14.01 3.62
N ARG A 93 2.61 -14.06 4.73
CA ARG A 93 1.15 -14.26 4.72
C ARG A 93 0.42 -13.06 4.11
N PHE A 94 0.80 -11.84 4.50
CA PHE A 94 0.22 -10.62 3.94
C PHE A 94 0.47 -10.54 2.43
N LEU A 95 1.71 -10.76 1.99
CA LEU A 95 2.08 -10.74 0.58
C LEU A 95 1.32 -11.79 -0.26
N ALA A 96 1.17 -13.01 0.25
CA ALA A 96 0.43 -14.06 -0.43
C ALA A 96 -1.05 -13.69 -0.62
N LEU A 97 -1.70 -13.15 0.41
CA LEU A 97 -3.09 -12.69 0.36
C LEU A 97 -3.26 -11.49 -0.59
N SER A 98 -2.38 -10.50 -0.50
CA SER A 98 -2.40 -9.31 -1.37
C SER A 98 -2.26 -9.69 -2.84
N ARG A 99 -1.35 -10.61 -3.19
CA ARG A 99 -1.20 -11.12 -4.58
C ARG A 99 -2.45 -11.82 -5.08
N ARG A 100 -3.06 -12.67 -4.26
CA ARG A 100 -4.32 -13.35 -4.60
C ARG A 100 -5.43 -12.33 -4.90
N HIS A 101 -5.65 -11.37 -4.00
CA HIS A 101 -6.67 -10.34 -4.19
C HIS A 101 -6.40 -9.46 -5.42
N LEU A 102 -5.13 -9.16 -5.72
CA LEU A 102 -4.75 -8.42 -6.92
C LEU A 102 -5.10 -9.19 -8.21
N GLN A 103 -4.86 -10.50 -8.23
CA GLN A 103 -5.23 -11.36 -9.36
C GLN A 103 -6.74 -11.38 -9.55
N ASP A 104 -7.49 -11.61 -8.47
CA ASP A 104 -8.96 -11.64 -8.49
C ASP A 104 -9.55 -10.32 -9.03
N LEU A 105 -9.04 -9.17 -8.56
CA LEU A 105 -9.48 -7.84 -9.00
C LEU A 105 -9.09 -7.52 -10.45
N SER A 106 -7.94 -8.02 -10.90
CA SER A 106 -7.49 -7.83 -12.28
C SER A 106 -8.34 -8.64 -13.26
N ALA A 107 -8.64 -9.90 -12.94
CA ALA A 107 -9.51 -10.76 -13.75
C ALA A 107 -10.94 -10.21 -13.87
N GLN A 108 -11.52 -9.72 -12.76
CA GLN A 108 -12.85 -9.06 -12.78
C GLN A 108 -12.91 -7.82 -13.67
N ASN A 109 -11.79 -7.10 -13.81
CA ASN A 109 -11.71 -5.92 -14.67
C ASN A 109 -11.65 -6.25 -16.17
N ASP A 110 -11.15 -7.43 -16.53
CA ASP A 110 -11.00 -7.88 -17.92
C ASP A 110 -12.25 -8.60 -18.44
N ASP A 111 -12.93 -9.42 -17.62
CA ASP A 111 -14.20 -10.07 -17.99
C ASP A 111 -15.32 -9.08 -18.30
N GLN A 112 -15.28 -7.87 -17.72
CA GLN A 112 -16.28 -6.82 -17.96
C GLN A 112 -15.99 -5.96 -19.21
N LYS A 113 -14.86 -6.18 -19.89
CA LYS A 113 -14.53 -5.48 -21.15
C LYS A 113 -14.94 -6.29 -22.40
N HIS A 114 -15.37 -7.53 -22.21
CA HIS A 114 -15.79 -8.44 -23.28
C HIS A 114 -17.32 -8.55 -23.40
#